data_AF-A0A2I0JUW2-F1
#
_entry.id   AF-A0A2I0JUW2-F1
#
_cell.length_a   1.000
_cell.length_b   1.000
_cell.length_c   1.000
_cell.angle_alpha   90.00
_cell.angle_beta   90.00
_cell.angle_gamma   90.00
#
_symmetry.space_group_name_H-M   'P 1'
#
loop_
_entity.id
_entity.type
_entity.pdbx_description
1 polymer ?
#
loop_
_entity_poly.entity_id
_entity_poly.type
_entity_poly.pdbx_seq_one_letter_code
_entity_poly.pdbx_strand_id
1 'polypeptide(L)'
;MPLSVIVTTFKKENVKRPLEGFGVLVSSKEQKNGLRTLGTLFSSMMFPDRAPSDLYLYTTFVGGSRNMELAKASIDELKQVVTSDLRQLLRAEGEPTFVNHYYWSKAFPLYGHNYESVLQAIKKMEEELPGFFYAGNHKGGLSVGKAIASGCQAAELVISYLNSTSDDRGI
;
A
#
# COMPACT_ATOMS: atom_id res chain seq x y z
N MET A 1 -6.45 6.04 -5.05
CA MET A 1 -7.34 5.60 -3.95
C MET A 1 -6.75 6.00 -2.60
N PRO A 2 -7.50 6.63 -1.69
CA PRO A 2 -6.99 7.05 -0.38
C PRO A 2 -6.87 5.87 0.60
N LEU A 3 -5.84 5.89 1.43
CA LEU A 3 -5.53 4.85 2.41
C LEU A 3 -4.85 5.46 3.63
N SER A 4 -5.18 4.97 4.81
CA SER A 4 -4.41 5.22 6.02
C SER A 4 -3.76 3.95 6.52
N VAL A 5 -2.49 4.05 6.88
CA VAL A 5 -1.72 3.00 7.56
C VAL A 5 -1.61 3.39 9.02
N ILE A 6 -2.20 2.59 9.90
CA ILE A 6 -2.09 2.73 11.35
C ILE A 6 -1.16 1.65 11.88
N VAL A 7 -0.15 2.06 12.63
CA VAL A 7 0.76 1.17 13.34
C VAL A 7 0.37 1.21 14.80
N THR A 8 0.06 0.05 15.38
CA THR A 8 -0.28 -0.08 16.81
C THR A 8 0.60 -1.11 17.48
N THR A 9 0.87 -0.92 18.77
CA THR A 9 1.45 -1.98 19.61
C THR A 9 0.54 -2.35 20.76
N PHE A 10 0.55 -3.63 21.12
CA PHE A 10 -0.10 -4.16 22.31
C PHE A 10 0.88 -5.04 23.07
N LYS A 11 0.83 -5.02 24.40
CA LYS A 11 1.54 -6.04 25.17
C LYS A 11 1.01 -7.42 24.83
N LYS A 12 1.89 -8.42 24.71
CA LYS A 12 1.51 -9.80 24.39
C LYS A 12 0.50 -10.36 25.38
N GLU A 13 0.65 -10.05 26.67
CA GLU A 13 -0.28 -10.45 27.74
C GLU A 13 -1.73 -9.95 27.54
N ASN A 14 -1.91 -8.87 26.76
CA ASN A 14 -3.22 -8.27 26.49
C ASN A 14 -3.88 -8.81 25.21
N VAL A 15 -3.22 -9.67 24.44
CA VAL A 15 -3.80 -10.28 23.23
C VAL A 15 -4.17 -11.72 23.53
N LYS A 16 -5.47 -11.97 23.80
CA LYS A 16 -5.93 -13.27 24.32
C LYS A 16 -6.06 -14.37 23.27
N ARG A 17 -6.15 -14.00 22.00
CA ARG A 17 -6.23 -14.93 20.88
C ARG A 17 -5.23 -14.52 19.79
N PRO A 18 -3.92 -14.69 20.03
CA PRO A 18 -2.94 -14.48 18.98
C PRO A 18 -3.18 -15.49 17.85
N LEU A 19 -2.94 -15.06 16.62
CA LEU A 19 -2.97 -15.92 15.44
C LEU A 19 -1.57 -15.92 14.82
N GLU A 20 -1.14 -17.08 14.33
CA GLU A 20 0.14 -17.21 13.65
C GLU A 20 -0.01 -16.94 12.15
N GLY A 21 0.93 -16.20 11.57
CA GLY A 21 0.99 -15.93 10.14
C GLY A 21 1.33 -14.49 9.81
N PHE A 22 1.10 -14.10 8.55
CA PHE A 22 1.45 -12.78 8.05
C PHE A 22 0.45 -11.70 8.47
N GLY A 23 -0.81 -12.08 8.70
CA GLY A 23 -1.88 -11.15 9.04
C GLY A 23 -3.26 -11.66 8.66
N VAL A 24 -4.22 -10.74 8.64
CA VAL A 24 -5.63 -10.98 8.29
C VAL A 24 -6.08 -9.99 7.24
N LEU A 25 -6.85 -10.46 6.25
CA LEU A 25 -7.58 -9.63 5.31
C LEU A 25 -9.06 -9.61 5.69
N VAL A 26 -9.69 -8.44 5.64
CA VAL A 26 -11.10 -8.24 5.98
C VAL A 26 -11.89 -8.08 4.69
N SER A 27 -12.79 -9.01 4.38
CA SER A 27 -13.67 -8.93 3.21
C SER A 27 -14.64 -7.72 3.30
N SER A 28 -15.06 -7.19 2.14
CA SER A 28 -16.10 -6.14 2.07
C SER A 28 -17.39 -6.50 2.77
N LYS A 29 -17.75 -7.78 2.73
CA LYS A 29 -18.95 -8.30 3.35
C LYS A 29 -18.93 -8.24 4.88
N GLU A 30 -17.76 -8.12 5.51
CA GLU A 30 -17.63 -8.11 6.98
C GLU A 30 -17.96 -6.76 7.63
N GLN A 31 -18.22 -5.71 6.84
CA GLN A 31 -18.73 -4.43 7.38
C GLN A 31 -20.04 -4.62 8.14
N LYS A 32 -20.89 -5.55 7.70
CA LYS A 32 -22.14 -5.89 8.39
C LYS A 32 -21.91 -6.56 9.76
N ASN A 33 -20.72 -7.11 9.98
CA ASN A 33 -20.29 -7.76 11.21
C ASN A 33 -19.44 -6.83 12.08
N GLY A 34 -19.36 -5.54 11.74
CA GLY A 34 -18.66 -4.52 12.52
C GLY A 34 -17.19 -4.28 12.14
N LEU A 35 -16.59 -5.09 11.26
CA LEU A 35 -15.20 -4.91 10.84
C LEU A 35 -15.07 -3.81 9.78
N ARG A 36 -14.30 -2.75 10.10
CA ARG A 36 -14.20 -1.53 9.27
C ARG A 36 -12.86 -1.38 8.56
N THR A 37 -11.83 -2.12 9.00
CA THR A 37 -10.49 -2.10 8.38
C THR A 37 -10.45 -2.93 7.09
N LEU A 38 -9.37 -2.79 6.32
CA LEU A 38 -9.11 -3.62 5.12
C LEU A 38 -8.35 -4.90 5.48
N GLY A 39 -7.53 -4.84 6.52
CA GLY A 39 -6.67 -5.93 6.95
C GLY A 39 -5.56 -5.42 7.86
N THR A 40 -4.92 -6.35 8.55
CA THR A 40 -3.81 -6.07 9.47
C THR A 40 -2.69 -7.07 9.25
N LEU A 41 -1.46 -6.57 9.14
CA LEU A 41 -0.24 -7.38 9.16
C LEU A 41 0.24 -7.58 10.60
N PHE A 42 0.74 -8.78 10.87
CA PHE A 42 1.37 -9.14 12.15
C PHE A 42 2.87 -8.86 12.06
N SER A 43 3.21 -7.57 12.05
CA SER A 43 4.54 -7.06 11.70
C SER A 43 5.66 -7.63 12.59
N SER A 44 5.48 -7.67 13.91
CA SER A 44 6.48 -8.26 14.83
C SER A 44 6.53 -9.79 14.78
N MET A 45 5.55 -10.44 14.15
CA MET A 45 5.56 -11.89 13.96
C MET A 45 6.35 -12.28 12.71
N MET A 46 6.22 -11.48 11.65
CA MET A 46 7.03 -11.63 10.44
C MET A 46 8.48 -11.17 10.65
N PHE A 47 8.66 -10.08 11.40
CA PHE A 47 9.95 -9.43 11.63
C PHE A 47 10.12 -9.16 13.12
N PRO A 48 10.58 -10.14 13.91
CA PRO A 48 10.69 -10.04 15.37
C PRO A 48 11.57 -8.90 15.88
N ASP A 49 12.50 -8.43 15.06
CA ASP A 49 13.41 -7.30 15.32
C ASP A 49 12.73 -5.93 15.25
N ARG A 50 11.47 -5.85 14.80
CA ARG A 50 10.73 -4.58 14.64
C ARG A 50 9.99 -4.12 15.89
N ALA A 51 9.99 -4.91 16.96
CA ALA A 51 9.38 -4.54 18.23
C ALA A 51 10.08 -5.26 19.41
N PRO A 52 9.99 -4.70 20.63
CA PRO A 52 10.36 -5.42 21.86
C PRO A 52 9.68 -6.79 21.96
N SER A 53 10.36 -7.75 22.58
CA SER A 53 9.92 -9.15 22.62
C SER A 53 8.61 -9.38 23.39
N ASP A 54 8.22 -8.46 24.26
CA ASP A 54 6.98 -8.47 25.06
C ASP A 54 5.80 -7.75 24.37
N LEU A 55 6.01 -7.20 23.16
CA LEU A 55 4.98 -6.51 22.39
C LEU A 55 4.62 -7.26 21.10
N TYR A 56 3.37 -7.09 20.68
CA TYR A 56 2.94 -7.27 19.30
C TYR A 56 2.92 -5.94 18.58
N LEU A 57 3.44 -5.90 17.35
CA LEU A 57 3.34 -4.78 16.43
C LEU A 57 2.39 -5.14 15.28
N TYR A 58 1.35 -4.34 15.11
CA TYR A 58 0.34 -4.51 14.07
C TYR A 58 0.35 -3.33 13.10
N THR A 59 0.32 -3.62 11.81
CA THR A 59 0.18 -2.62 10.75
C THR A 59 -1.15 -2.80 10.06
N THR A 60 -2.09 -1.92 10.36
CA THR A 60 -3.48 -1.98 9.92
C THR A 60 -3.76 -0.99 8.81
N PHE A 61 -4.47 -1.43 7.79
CA PHE A 61 -4.85 -0.64 6.63
C PHE A 61 -6.32 -0.23 6.73
N VAL A 62 -6.58 1.07 6.60
CA VAL A 62 -7.91 1.66 6.76
C VAL A 62 -8.29 2.49 5.54
N GLY A 63 -9.55 2.39 5.14
CA GLY A 63 -10.14 3.17 4.07
C GLY A 63 -10.23 2.42 2.75
N GLY A 64 -9.45 2.84 1.75
CA GLY A 64 -9.55 2.28 0.40
C GLY A 64 -10.85 2.67 -0.30
N SER A 65 -11.20 1.95 -1.36
CA SER A 65 -12.40 2.20 -2.18
C SER A 65 -13.69 1.97 -1.40
N ARG A 66 -13.63 1.16 -0.34
CA ARG A 66 -14.77 0.80 0.52
C ARG A 66 -15.19 1.91 1.47
N ASN A 67 -14.26 2.77 1.90
CA ASN A 67 -14.56 3.89 2.78
C ASN A 67 -13.50 4.99 2.66
N MET A 68 -13.63 5.85 1.66
CA MET A 68 -12.64 6.89 1.36
C MET A 68 -12.56 7.97 2.45
N GLU A 69 -13.67 8.28 3.13
CA GLU A 69 -13.69 9.28 4.20
C GLU A 69 -13.03 8.76 5.47
N LEU A 70 -13.19 7.47 5.79
CA LEU A 70 -12.49 6.88 6.93
C LEU A 70 -10.97 6.90 6.75
N ALA A 71 -10.45 6.89 5.52
CA ALA A 71 -9.02 7.08 5.29
C ALA A 71 -8.52 8.45 5.78
N LYS A 72 -9.39 9.47 5.80
CA LYS A 72 -9.07 10.85 6.18
C LYS A 72 -9.38 11.17 7.64
N ALA A 73 -9.94 10.20 8.38
CA ALA A 73 -10.31 10.37 9.77
C ALA A 73 -9.11 10.77 10.64
N SER A 74 -9.40 11.38 11.79
CA SER A 74 -8.36 11.75 12.76
C SER A 74 -7.64 10.51 13.28
N ILE A 75 -6.42 10.69 13.78
CA ILE A 75 -5.65 9.59 14.38
C ILE A 75 -6.42 8.93 15.53
N ASP A 76 -7.20 9.69 16.31
CA ASP A 76 -8.00 9.17 17.42
C ASP A 76 -9.17 8.30 16.93
N GLU A 77 -9.89 8.73 15.90
CA GLU A 77 -10.96 7.93 15.31
C GLU A 77 -10.40 6.66 14.66
N LEU A 78 -9.29 6.78 13.92
CA LEU A 78 -8.59 5.65 13.33
C LEU A 78 -8.11 4.66 14.41
N LYS A 79 -7.55 5.16 15.50
CA LYS A 79 -7.13 4.36 16.66
C LYS A 79 -8.31 3.57 17.22
N GLN A 80 -9.46 4.21 17.43
CA GLN A 80 -10.67 3.54 17.95
C GLN A 80 -11.14 2.44 17.01
N VAL A 81 -11.19 2.71 15.70
CA VAL A 81 -11.60 1.72 14.69
C VAL A 81 -10.65 0.52 14.67
N VAL A 82 -9.34 0.76 14.60
CA VAL A 82 -8.35 -0.32 14.58
C VAL A 82 -8.40 -1.14 15.87
N THR A 83 -8.51 -0.48 17.02
CA THR A 83 -8.61 -1.16 18.32
C THR A 83 -9.88 -2.02 18.41
N SER A 84 -11.01 -1.53 17.89
CA SER A 84 -12.27 -2.29 17.83
C SER A 84 -12.13 -3.55 16.97
N ASP A 85 -11.60 -3.42 15.75
CA ASP A 85 -11.40 -4.55 14.85
C ASP A 85 -10.41 -5.58 15.44
N LEU A 86 -9.29 -5.13 16.03
CA LEU A 86 -8.31 -6.02 16.66
C LEU A 86 -8.86 -6.72 17.90
N ARG A 87 -9.74 -6.06 18.66
CA ARG A 87 -10.46 -6.70 19.77
C ARG A 87 -11.37 -7.83 19.27
N GLN A 88 -12.10 -7.61 18.19
CA GLN A 88 -12.97 -8.62 17.61
C GLN A 88 -12.17 -9.79 16.99
N LEU A 89 -11.07 -9.51 16.30
CA LEU A 89 -10.27 -10.51 15.58
C LEU A 89 -9.34 -11.31 16.51
N LEU A 90 -8.59 -10.62 17.37
CA LEU A 90 -7.48 -11.18 18.15
C LEU A 90 -7.74 -11.18 19.67
N ARG A 91 -8.90 -10.69 20.11
CA ARG A 91 -9.19 -10.44 21.53
C ARG A 91 -8.10 -9.59 22.18
N ALA A 92 -7.70 -8.52 21.48
CA ALA A 92 -6.83 -7.49 22.03
C ALA A 92 -7.60 -6.65 23.07
N GLU A 93 -7.14 -6.68 24.30
CA GLU A 93 -7.71 -5.97 25.43
C GLU A 93 -6.99 -4.64 25.69
N GLY A 94 -7.72 -3.68 26.26
CA GLY A 94 -7.20 -2.34 26.54
C GLY A 94 -6.94 -1.50 25.28
N GLU A 95 -6.02 -0.56 25.43
CA GLU A 95 -5.62 0.41 24.41
C GLU A 95 -4.22 0.09 23.88
N PRO A 96 -3.91 0.47 22.62
CA PRO A 96 -2.55 0.38 22.10
C PRO A 96 -1.56 1.18 22.97
N THR A 97 -0.40 0.59 23.27
CA THR A 97 0.71 1.25 23.99
C THR A 97 1.47 2.26 23.14
N PHE A 98 1.35 2.14 21.82
CA PHE A 98 1.90 3.07 20.84
C PHE A 98 0.97 3.12 19.63
N VAL A 99 0.84 4.31 19.04
CA VAL A 99 0.09 4.53 17.81
C VAL A 99 0.89 5.46 16.91
N ASN A 100 1.03 5.11 15.64
CA ASN A 100 1.53 6.00 14.59
C ASN A 100 0.65 5.86 13.33
N HIS A 101 0.61 6.89 12.51
CA HIS A 101 -0.32 7.02 11.40
C HIS A 101 0.32 7.68 10.19
N TYR A 102 0.09 7.09 9.02
CA TYR A 102 0.43 7.69 7.74
C TYR A 102 -0.80 7.69 6.82
N TYR A 103 -1.19 8.87 6.35
CA TYR A 103 -2.27 9.03 5.38
C TYR A 103 -1.72 9.24 3.97
N TRP A 104 -2.20 8.41 3.04
CA TRP A 104 -1.90 8.48 1.62
C TRP A 104 -3.18 8.82 0.85
N SER A 105 -3.34 10.08 0.44
CA SER A 105 -4.51 10.53 -0.33
C SER A 105 -4.62 9.83 -1.70
N LYS A 106 -3.49 9.42 -2.27
CA LYS A 106 -3.37 8.72 -3.55
C LYS A 106 -2.46 7.50 -3.42
N ALA A 107 -2.82 6.54 -2.56
CA ALA A 107 -2.01 5.36 -2.26
C ALA A 107 -1.76 4.46 -3.49
N PHE A 108 -2.80 4.20 -4.28
CA PHE A 108 -2.72 3.35 -5.47
C PHE A 108 -3.38 4.01 -6.68
N PRO A 109 -2.74 3.93 -7.88
CA PRO A 109 -3.44 4.04 -9.16
C PRO A 109 -4.60 3.05 -9.22
N LEU A 110 -5.76 3.50 -9.70
CA LEU A 110 -6.94 2.66 -9.84
C LEU A 110 -7.09 2.24 -11.30
N TYR A 111 -6.89 0.95 -11.58
CA TYR A 111 -7.07 0.39 -12.92
C TYR A 111 -8.56 0.15 -13.18
N GLY A 112 -9.29 1.23 -13.41
CA GLY A 112 -10.74 1.20 -13.65
C GLY A 112 -11.11 0.78 -15.06
N HIS A 113 -12.41 0.82 -15.38
CA HIS A 113 -12.91 0.40 -16.70
C HIS A 113 -12.27 1.13 -17.88
N ASN A 114 -11.91 2.41 -17.69
CA ASN A 114 -11.35 3.25 -18.76
C ASN A 114 -9.82 3.25 -18.76
N TYR A 115 -9.15 2.29 -18.11
CA TYR A 115 -7.68 2.34 -18.00
C TYR A 115 -6.96 2.16 -19.33
N GLU A 116 -7.62 1.57 -20.33
CA GLU A 116 -7.10 1.47 -21.68
C GLU A 116 -6.78 2.85 -22.29
N SER A 117 -7.62 3.87 -22.06
CA SER A 117 -7.34 5.22 -22.58
C SER A 117 -6.13 5.86 -21.91
N VAL A 118 -5.84 5.51 -20.66
CA VAL A 118 -4.63 5.95 -19.95
C VAL A 118 -3.39 5.33 -20.60
N LEU A 119 -3.43 4.03 -20.92
CA LEU A 119 -2.33 3.34 -21.59
C LEU A 119 -2.11 3.90 -23.01
N GLN A 120 -3.18 4.18 -23.74
CA GLN A 120 -3.10 4.82 -25.06
C GLN A 120 -2.52 6.23 -24.99
N ALA A 121 -2.88 7.02 -23.98
CA ALA A 121 -2.31 8.36 -23.78
C ALA A 121 -0.81 8.31 -23.47
N ILE A 122 -0.37 7.35 -22.63
CA ILE A 122 1.06 7.12 -22.36
C ILE A 122 1.78 6.73 -23.65
N LYS A 123 1.24 5.77 -24.40
CA LYS A 123 1.83 5.32 -25.67
C LYS A 123 1.93 6.47 -26.69
N LYS A 124 0.86 7.24 -26.86
CA LYS A 124 0.84 8.41 -27.74
C LYS A 124 1.93 9.42 -27.36
N MET A 125 2.12 9.68 -26.06
CA MET A 125 3.18 10.57 -25.58
C MET A 125 4.58 10.04 -25.91
N GLU A 126 4.81 8.74 -25.73
CA GLU A 126 6.09 8.09 -26.10
C GLU A 126 6.35 8.13 -27.62
N GLU A 127 5.31 8.07 -28.45
CA GLU A 127 5.41 8.13 -29.92
C GLU A 127 5.59 9.57 -30.45
N GLU A 128 4.88 10.54 -29.89
CA GLU A 128 4.90 11.94 -30.37
C GLU A 128 6.06 12.78 -29.81
N LEU A 129 6.73 12.30 -28.76
CA LEU A 129 7.87 12.98 -28.13
C LEU A 129 9.13 12.09 -28.19
N PRO A 130 9.94 12.17 -29.27
CA PRO A 130 11.17 11.38 -29.38
C PRO A 130 12.11 11.57 -28.18
N GLY A 131 12.58 10.45 -27.63
CA GLY A 131 13.42 10.43 -26.42
C GLY A 131 12.65 10.47 -25.10
N PHE A 132 11.32 10.56 -25.13
CA PHE A 132 10.48 10.43 -23.94
C PHE A 132 10.10 8.97 -23.69
N PHE A 133 10.40 8.46 -22.49
CA PHE A 133 10.04 7.10 -22.07
C PHE A 133 9.34 7.14 -20.72
N TYR A 134 8.12 6.62 -20.65
CA TYR A 134 7.36 6.62 -19.41
C TYR A 134 7.71 5.41 -18.54
N ALA A 135 8.13 5.67 -17.31
CA ALA A 135 8.31 4.67 -16.26
C ALA A 135 7.50 5.02 -15.02
N GLY A 136 6.83 4.03 -14.43
CA GLY A 136 6.04 4.23 -13.23
C GLY A 136 5.08 3.08 -12.98
N ASN A 137 4.27 3.20 -11.93
CA ASN A 137 3.32 2.16 -11.51
C ASN A 137 1.91 2.32 -12.11
N HIS A 138 1.71 3.30 -13.01
CA HIS A 138 0.49 3.43 -13.80
C HIS A 138 0.51 2.53 -15.06
N LYS A 139 1.67 1.93 -15.38
CA LYS A 139 1.89 1.01 -16.50
C LYS A 139 2.71 -0.17 -15.95
N GLY A 140 2.40 -1.40 -16.37
CA GLY A 140 3.20 -2.59 -15.99
C GLY A 140 3.00 -3.15 -14.57
N GLY A 141 2.38 -2.41 -13.64
CA GLY A 141 1.88 -2.93 -12.36
C GLY A 141 2.20 -2.08 -11.14
N LEU A 142 1.49 -2.35 -10.04
CA LEU A 142 1.52 -1.56 -8.81
C LEU A 142 2.64 -1.91 -7.83
N SER A 143 3.21 -3.12 -7.92
CA SER A 143 4.17 -3.60 -6.93
C SER A 143 5.54 -2.94 -7.09
N VAL A 144 6.30 -2.90 -5.99
CA VAL A 144 7.67 -2.36 -5.98
C VAL A 144 8.52 -3.02 -7.07
N GLY A 145 8.47 -4.36 -7.20
CA GLY A 145 9.23 -5.08 -8.22
C GLY A 145 8.84 -4.69 -9.66
N LYS A 146 7.56 -4.40 -9.93
CA LYS A 146 7.11 -3.94 -11.25
C LYS A 146 7.56 -2.52 -11.55
N ALA A 147 7.50 -1.62 -10.55
CA ALA A 147 7.99 -0.26 -10.70
C ALA A 147 9.51 -0.22 -10.96
N ILE A 148 10.29 -1.05 -10.25
CA ILE A 148 11.73 -1.20 -10.48
C ILE A 148 11.98 -1.70 -11.91
N ALA A 149 11.32 -2.79 -12.32
CA ALA A 149 11.49 -3.33 -13.67
C ALA A 149 11.14 -2.31 -14.76
N SER A 150 10.07 -1.52 -14.57
CA SER A 150 9.69 -0.44 -15.48
C SER A 150 10.78 0.64 -15.57
N GLY A 151 11.42 0.99 -14.44
CA GLY A 151 12.53 1.94 -14.42
C GLY A 151 13.77 1.43 -15.16
N CYS A 152 14.16 0.17 -14.91
CA CYS A 152 15.28 -0.47 -15.62
C CYS A 152 15.03 -0.52 -17.13
N GLN A 153 13.84 -0.96 -17.55
CA GLN A 153 13.48 -1.02 -18.96
C GLN A 153 13.52 0.36 -19.63
N ALA A 154 13.00 1.40 -18.97
CA ALA A 154 13.06 2.75 -19.51
C ALA A 154 14.50 3.26 -19.65
N ALA A 155 15.39 2.93 -18.70
CA ALA A 155 16.80 3.28 -18.80
C ALA A 155 17.48 2.61 -20.02
N GLU A 156 17.21 1.33 -20.28
CA GLU A 156 17.73 0.62 -21.47
C GLU A 156 17.24 1.24 -22.78
N LEU A 157 15.97 1.65 -22.84
CA LEU A 157 15.40 2.35 -24.00
C LEU A 157 16.07 3.70 -24.22
N VAL A 158 16.30 4.47 -23.15
CA VAL A 158 17.03 5.75 -23.21
C VAL A 158 18.45 5.55 -23.74
N ILE A 159 19.19 4.58 -23.19
CA ILE A 159 20.56 4.26 -23.63
C ILE A 159 20.57 3.92 -25.12
N SER A 160 19.66 3.06 -25.56
CA SER A 160 19.57 2.63 -26.97
C SER A 160 19.27 3.81 -27.90
N TYR A 161 18.34 4.69 -27.51
CA TYR A 161 17.96 5.88 -28.28
C TYR A 161 19.10 6.92 -28.40
N LEU A 162 19.86 7.14 -27.33
CA LEU A 162 20.99 8.07 -27.33
C LEU A 162 22.18 7.54 -28.15
N ASN A 163 22.37 6.21 -28.17
CA ASN A 163 23.40 5.60 -29.00
C ASN A 163 23.02 5.67 -30.49
N SER A 164 21.76 5.41 -30.86
CA SER A 164 21.34 5.49 -32.27
C SER A 164 21.40 6.90 -32.85
N THR A 165 21.23 7.94 -32.02
CA THR A 165 21.35 9.34 -32.44
C THR A 165 22.80 9.85 -32.52
N SER A 166 23.77 9.07 -32.03
CA SER A 166 25.20 9.37 -32.11
C SER A 166 25.80 8.89 -33.45
N ASP A 167 25.31 7.77 -33.99
CA ASP A 167 25.74 7.24 -35.29
C ASP A 167 25.26 8.09 -36.48
N ASP A 168 24.12 8.80 -36.34
CA ASP A 168 23.58 9.67 -37.40
C ASP A 168 24.28 11.05 -37.52
N ARG A 169 25.19 11.41 -36.60
CA ARG A 169 25.94 12.69 -36.64
C ARG A 169 27.37 12.55 -37.19
N GLY A 170 27.73 11.38 -37.71
CA GLY A 170 29.00 11.12 -38.39
C GLY A 170 28.91 11.23 -39.91
N ILE A 171 28.69 12.44 -40.44
CA ILE A 171 29.00 12.82 -41.84
C ILE A 171 29.63 14.21 -41.83
#